data_AF-A0AAU4ZJL7-F1
#
_entry.id   AF-A0AAU4ZJL7-F1
#
_cell.length_a   1.000
_cell.length_b   1.000
_cell.length_c   1.000
_cell.angle_alpha   90.00
_cell.angle_beta   90.00
_cell.angle_gamma   90.00
#
_symmetry.space_group_name_H-M   'P 1'
#
loop_
_entity.id
_entity.type
_entity.pdbx_description
1 polymer ?
#
loop_
_entity_poly.entity_id
_entity_poly.type
_entity_poly.pdbx_seq_one_letter_code
_entity_poly.pdbx_strand_id
1 'polypeptide(L)'
;MSETTSRTRRRALPAPDVLNTRFVEGAGVVQPEPAPPNPPQPFGDLAAASVEELFEAADMVGDGDASSVRSKRRQSVSAITQYLSAFPGGTWQERWTASELDDAEDPIPFSQVRRRWVETGSIVQGVTLMTTFRAIHPSLRALRANMLPNFAEVFLTGQGTADIDAALRAIESSPYSGLSRRRARHDLAAALVTQKIAMSDLTPSALLHYSWEWRRICTTIGNGEVSFGARVLWEILCETSHFPPTTPNTLRRALNGNPHDLAALISRYELRSKAVERLLVDYMRIRVADGLDFSSASALARTLARNFWQTVESVNPDQNDLRLSPETYRAWLERISVKADGQPRIDTDNIQLAVRAFYLDLSAWATAEPERWAMWAAPNPIPPSATRGYAVRQRRRQEGIADRIRVLQPLLPRLVQHIDGELAAARRLLAATQKAQPGELFTCEKVSYRRMWTKYDSDRARWDGTAPVRAQRLSDATVTNAEFAEDTAFWTWAVIHTLRLTGVRIEELLELSHLSIRQYQRPNDEVIGLLVIARDCKSFGVTPDQGRYIDDQ
;
A
#
# COMPACT_ATOMS: atom_id res chain seq x y z
N MET A 1 46.67 -11.70 12.19
CA MET A 1 45.41 -11.53 12.94
C MET A 1 44.85 -10.17 12.55
N SER A 2 43.94 -10.14 11.56
CA SER A 2 43.37 -8.90 11.01
C SER A 2 41.94 -8.74 11.50
N GLU A 3 41.68 -7.60 12.13
CA GLU A 3 40.34 -7.16 12.55
C GLU A 3 39.52 -6.73 11.33
N THR A 4 38.41 -7.43 11.07
CA THR A 4 37.43 -7.06 10.04
C THR A 4 36.36 -6.17 10.69
N THR A 5 36.55 -4.85 10.65
CA THR A 5 35.53 -3.87 11.04
C THR A 5 34.65 -3.53 9.84
N SER A 6 33.53 -4.24 9.70
CA SER A 6 32.46 -3.87 8.76
C SER A 6 31.66 -2.67 9.30
N ARG A 7 32.21 -1.46 9.13
CA ARG A 7 31.46 -0.21 9.28
C ARG A 7 30.53 -0.04 8.08
N THR A 8 29.27 -0.44 8.22
CA THR A 8 28.20 -0.07 7.29
C THR A 8 27.97 1.44 7.41
N ARG A 9 28.57 2.25 6.51
CA ARG A 9 28.21 3.66 6.37
C ARG A 9 26.73 3.73 5.97
N ARG A 10 25.87 4.12 6.92
CA ARG A 10 24.51 4.60 6.60
C ARG A 10 24.68 5.81 5.69
N ARG A 11 24.38 5.66 4.41
CA ARG A 11 24.17 6.79 3.51
C ARG A 11 22.96 7.54 4.05
N ALA A 12 23.13 8.81 4.43
CA ALA A 12 22.01 9.66 4.78
C ALA A 12 21.07 9.70 3.56
N LEU A 13 19.83 9.26 3.76
CA LEU A 13 18.77 9.45 2.78
C LEU A 13 18.42 10.95 2.76
N PRO A 14 18.08 11.51 1.59
CA PRO A 14 17.61 12.88 1.51
C PRO A 14 16.38 13.07 2.41
N ALA A 15 16.21 14.31 2.90
CA ALA A 15 15.06 14.73 3.72
C ALA A 15 13.72 14.31 3.08
N PRO A 16 12.65 14.14 3.87
CA PRO A 16 11.37 13.63 3.41
C PRO A 16 10.65 14.72 2.61
N ASP A 17 11.09 14.95 1.38
CA ASP A 17 10.36 15.79 0.43
C ASP A 17 9.99 14.92 -0.77
N VAL A 18 8.69 14.62 -0.83
CA VAL A 18 7.93 14.12 -1.97
C VAL A 18 8.52 12.88 -2.66
N LEU A 19 8.45 11.73 -1.99
CA LEU A 19 8.40 10.45 -2.69
C LEU A 19 7.08 10.39 -3.48
N ASN A 20 7.14 10.64 -4.79
CA ASN A 20 6.03 10.44 -5.74
C ASN A 20 5.51 8.98 -5.67
N THR A 21 4.58 8.69 -4.75
CA THR A 21 3.90 7.39 -4.72
C THR A 21 2.59 7.47 -5.50
N ARG A 22 2.28 6.42 -6.27
CA ARG A 22 0.97 6.25 -6.94
C ARG A 22 -0.20 6.11 -5.94
N PHE A 23 0.11 5.93 -4.66
CA PHE A 23 -0.83 5.84 -3.56
C PHE A 23 -1.01 7.22 -2.93
N VAL A 24 -2.24 7.69 -2.88
CA VAL A 24 -2.59 9.04 -2.45
C VAL A 24 -2.68 9.07 -0.93
N GLU A 25 -2.16 10.12 -0.28
CA GLU A 25 -2.64 10.60 1.06
C GLU A 25 -4.08 11.18 0.97
N GLY A 26 -4.87 10.72 0.00
CA GLY A 26 -6.14 11.31 -0.45
C GLY A 26 -7.37 10.52 -0.06
N ALA A 27 -7.21 9.41 0.68
CA ALA A 27 -8.18 9.14 1.73
C ALA A 27 -7.92 10.22 2.78
N GLY A 28 -8.52 11.41 2.60
CA GLY A 28 -8.16 12.63 3.33
C GLY A 28 -7.95 12.33 4.80
N VAL A 29 -6.87 12.86 5.39
CA VAL A 29 -6.35 12.58 6.75
C VAL A 29 -7.41 11.84 7.55
N VAL A 30 -7.36 10.50 7.50
CA VAL A 30 -8.33 9.67 8.22
C VAL A 30 -8.06 9.99 9.67
N GLN A 31 -8.88 10.86 10.24
CA GLN A 31 -8.70 11.29 11.62
C GLN A 31 -8.89 10.05 12.48
N PRO A 32 -8.06 9.87 13.52
CA PRO A 32 -8.26 8.77 14.45
C PRO A 32 -9.70 8.86 14.95
N GLU A 33 -10.40 7.72 15.00
CA GLU A 33 -11.66 7.71 15.73
C GLU A 33 -11.33 8.10 17.18
N PRO A 34 -12.03 9.10 17.75
CA PRO A 34 -11.78 9.49 19.12
C PRO A 34 -12.00 8.28 20.01
N ALA A 35 -11.09 8.06 20.97
CA ALA A 35 -11.23 6.98 21.92
C ALA A 35 -12.64 7.08 22.57
N PRO A 36 -13.36 5.96 22.70
CA PRO A 36 -14.69 5.98 23.28
C PRO A 36 -14.64 6.58 24.70
N PRO A 37 -15.71 7.25 25.15
CA PRO A 37 -15.73 7.92 26.45
C PRO A 37 -15.43 6.96 27.63
N ASN A 38 -15.74 5.68 27.46
CA ASN A 38 -15.34 4.60 28.36
C ASN A 38 -14.46 3.61 27.58
N PRO A 39 -13.12 3.72 27.64
CA PRO A 39 -12.25 2.74 27.02
C PRO A 39 -12.45 1.37 27.69
N PRO A 40 -12.24 0.26 26.97
CA PRO A 40 -12.36 -1.06 27.55
C PRO A 40 -11.36 -1.24 28.70
N GLN A 41 -11.84 -1.72 29.83
CA GLN A 41 -11.06 -1.94 31.06
C GLN A 41 -11.31 -3.37 31.59
N PRO A 42 -10.72 -4.40 30.95
CA PRO A 42 -10.99 -5.81 31.30
C PRO A 42 -10.55 -6.18 32.72
N PHE A 43 -9.68 -5.38 33.34
CA PHE A 43 -9.16 -5.58 34.70
C PHE A 43 -9.58 -4.44 35.66
N GLY A 44 -10.59 -3.64 35.30
CA GLY A 44 -10.98 -2.44 36.03
C GLY A 44 -10.09 -1.23 35.74
N ASP A 45 -10.36 -0.12 36.44
CA ASP A 45 -9.57 1.10 36.31
C ASP A 45 -8.24 0.96 37.07
N LEU A 46 -7.18 0.69 36.31
CA LEU A 46 -5.82 0.53 36.83
C LEU A 46 -4.94 1.75 36.57
N ALA A 47 -5.53 2.91 36.23
CA ALA A 47 -4.75 4.11 35.88
C ALA A 47 -3.86 4.60 37.02
N ALA A 48 -4.33 4.51 38.28
CA ALA A 48 -3.60 4.90 39.49
C ALA A 48 -3.47 3.75 40.51
N ALA A 49 -3.59 2.50 40.05
CA ALA A 49 -3.56 1.32 40.91
C ALA A 49 -2.22 1.13 41.62
N SER A 50 -2.27 0.57 42.82
CA SER A 50 -1.12 0.09 43.59
C SER A 50 -0.40 -1.07 42.88
N VAL A 51 0.84 -1.36 43.30
CA VAL A 51 1.62 -2.46 42.72
C VAL A 51 0.97 -3.81 43.05
N GLU A 52 0.32 -3.92 44.20
CA GLU A 52 -0.42 -5.10 44.65
C GLU A 52 -1.62 -5.38 43.73
N GLU A 53 -2.42 -4.37 43.41
CA GLU A 53 -3.54 -4.48 42.45
C GLU A 53 -3.05 -4.88 41.04
N LEU A 54 -1.90 -4.37 40.61
CA LEU A 54 -1.27 -4.78 39.35
C LEU A 54 -0.77 -6.23 39.38
N PHE A 55 -0.37 -6.75 40.54
CA PHE A 55 -0.03 -8.17 40.69
C PHE A 55 -1.26 -9.07 40.57
N GLU A 56 -2.38 -8.66 41.14
CA GLU A 56 -3.66 -9.37 40.99
C GLU A 56 -4.08 -9.43 39.52
N ALA A 57 -4.01 -8.30 38.80
CA ALA A 57 -4.26 -8.27 37.36
C ALA A 57 -3.29 -9.17 36.56
N ALA A 58 -2.01 -9.20 36.94
CA ALA A 58 -1.01 -10.06 36.29
C ALA A 58 -1.28 -11.55 36.49
N ASP A 59 -1.83 -11.93 37.64
CA ASP A 59 -2.24 -13.29 37.93
C ASP A 59 -3.53 -13.66 37.20
N MET A 60 -4.48 -12.74 37.04
CA MET A 60 -5.68 -12.94 36.21
C MET A 60 -5.32 -13.21 34.74
N VAL A 61 -4.37 -12.47 34.16
CA VAL A 61 -3.86 -12.75 32.79
C VAL A 61 -3.17 -14.11 32.70
N GLY A 62 -2.76 -14.70 33.81
CA GLY A 62 -2.01 -15.95 33.90
C GLY A 62 -2.77 -17.04 34.63
N ASP A 63 -4.10 -16.98 34.64
CA ASP A 63 -4.89 -17.98 35.34
C ASP A 63 -4.55 -19.39 34.83
N GLY A 64 -4.26 -20.30 35.75
CA GLY A 64 -3.75 -21.65 35.44
C GLY A 64 -2.24 -21.78 35.16
N ASP A 65 -1.46 -20.69 35.12
CA ASP A 65 -0.01 -20.77 34.92
C ASP A 65 0.72 -21.45 36.10
N ALA A 66 1.93 -21.96 35.86
CA ALA A 66 2.79 -22.44 36.95
C ALA A 66 3.20 -21.29 37.89
N SER A 67 3.40 -21.60 39.18
CA SER A 67 3.81 -20.61 40.21
C SER A 67 5.07 -19.83 39.82
N SER A 68 6.04 -20.48 39.15
CA SER A 68 7.26 -19.85 38.66
C SER A 68 7.02 -18.82 37.55
N VAL A 69 5.97 -18.98 36.74
CA VAL A 69 5.59 -18.04 35.68
C VAL A 69 4.89 -16.84 36.29
N ARG A 70 3.93 -17.04 37.21
CA ARG A 70 3.28 -15.95 37.95
C ARG A 70 4.30 -15.09 38.71
N SER A 71 5.25 -15.72 39.40
CA SER A 71 6.34 -15.02 40.07
C SER A 71 7.16 -14.13 39.13
N LYS A 72 7.50 -14.63 37.93
CA LYS A 72 8.21 -13.84 36.90
C LYS A 72 7.38 -12.67 36.34
N ARG A 73 6.06 -12.84 36.21
CA ARG A 73 5.15 -11.76 35.79
C ARG A 73 5.12 -10.66 36.84
N ARG A 74 4.91 -11.00 38.11
CA ARG A 74 4.97 -10.06 39.24
C ARG A 74 6.32 -9.33 39.31
N GLN A 75 7.44 -10.05 39.17
CA GLN A 75 8.77 -9.42 39.11
C GLN A 75 8.90 -8.44 37.93
N SER A 76 8.32 -8.75 36.78
CA SER A 76 8.36 -7.90 35.59
C SER A 76 7.48 -6.65 35.75
N VAL A 77 6.32 -6.78 36.40
CA VAL A 77 5.46 -5.65 36.80
C VAL A 77 6.20 -4.76 37.80
N SER A 78 6.80 -5.35 38.83
CA SER A 78 7.62 -4.61 39.82
C SER A 78 8.76 -3.83 39.16
N ALA A 79 9.48 -4.44 38.21
CA ALA A 79 10.57 -3.79 37.51
C ALA A 79 10.12 -2.56 36.69
N ILE A 80 8.97 -2.64 35.99
CA ILE A 80 8.47 -1.49 35.23
C ILE A 80 7.86 -0.41 36.14
N THR A 81 7.12 -0.78 37.20
CA THR A 81 6.52 0.20 38.12
C THR A 81 7.58 0.92 38.94
N GLN A 82 8.65 0.23 39.37
CA GLN A 82 9.81 0.85 40.02
C GLN A 82 10.48 1.88 39.11
N TYR A 83 10.65 1.55 37.82
CA TYR A 83 11.20 2.48 36.84
C TYR A 83 10.29 3.71 36.64
N LEU A 84 8.98 3.50 36.41
CA LEU A 84 8.01 4.58 36.20
C LEU A 84 7.82 5.45 37.44
N SER A 85 8.06 4.93 38.64
CA SER A 85 7.94 5.68 39.90
C SER A 85 8.93 6.85 40.01
N ALA A 86 10.03 6.82 39.25
CA ALA A 86 11.02 7.90 39.20
C ALA A 86 10.55 9.14 38.40
N PHE A 87 9.44 9.03 37.66
CA PHE A 87 8.92 10.08 36.80
C PHE A 87 7.64 10.71 37.40
N PRO A 88 7.37 12.00 37.13
CA PRO A 88 6.18 12.69 37.64
C PRO A 88 4.89 12.14 37.00
N GLY A 89 3.80 12.14 37.76
CA GLY A 89 2.46 11.74 37.30
C GLY A 89 1.60 11.11 38.40
N GLY A 90 0.30 11.40 38.39
CA GLY A 90 -0.71 10.75 39.23
C GLY A 90 -1.17 9.40 38.68
N THR A 91 -1.03 9.17 37.37
CA THR A 91 -1.36 7.90 36.72
C THR A 91 -0.12 7.21 36.14
N TRP A 92 -0.20 5.90 35.92
CA TRP A 92 0.84 5.12 35.22
C TRP A 92 1.07 5.63 33.79
N GLN A 93 0.01 6.08 33.11
CA GLN A 93 0.10 6.67 31.78
C GLN A 93 0.88 7.99 31.78
N GLU A 94 0.64 8.88 32.75
CA GLU A 94 1.38 10.14 32.87
C GLU A 94 2.87 9.88 33.10
N ARG A 95 3.19 8.92 33.99
CA ARG A 95 4.57 8.50 34.26
C ARG A 95 5.23 7.87 33.05
N TRP A 96 4.49 7.07 32.28
CA TRP A 96 4.95 6.47 31.02
C TRP A 96 5.31 7.55 30.00
N THR A 97 4.45 8.54 29.79
CA THR A 97 4.70 9.67 28.88
C THR A 97 5.90 10.50 29.34
N ALA A 98 6.11 10.66 30.64
CA ALA A 98 7.28 11.36 31.19
C ALA A 98 8.59 10.56 31.13
N SER A 99 8.54 9.26 30.82
CA SER A 99 9.70 8.35 30.91
C SER A 99 10.62 8.30 29.67
N GLU A 100 10.31 9.08 28.63
CA GLU A 100 11.03 9.09 27.33
C GLU A 100 11.02 7.74 26.57
N LEU A 101 10.48 6.67 27.17
CA LEU A 101 10.30 5.36 26.53
C LEU A 101 9.33 5.40 25.34
N ASP A 102 8.49 6.43 25.29
CA ASP A 102 7.48 6.67 24.27
C ASP A 102 7.65 8.04 23.61
N ASP A 103 8.89 8.53 23.55
CA ASP A 103 9.20 9.78 22.89
C ASP A 103 8.74 9.76 21.42
N ALA A 104 8.09 10.86 21.01
CA ALA A 104 7.46 10.97 19.71
C ALA A 104 8.47 10.98 18.55
N GLU A 105 9.71 11.43 18.80
CA GLU A 105 10.77 11.53 17.80
C GLU A 105 11.74 10.35 17.87
N ASP A 106 12.23 9.97 19.05
CA ASP A 106 13.20 8.88 19.21
C ASP A 106 13.03 8.09 20.52
N PRO A 107 12.14 7.08 20.56
CA PRO A 107 11.90 6.32 21.78
C PRO A 107 13.13 5.50 22.18
N ILE A 108 13.52 5.58 23.45
CA ILE A 108 14.69 4.87 23.98
C ILE A 108 14.46 3.35 23.90
N PRO A 109 15.37 2.56 23.30
CA PRO A 109 15.25 1.11 23.29
C PRO A 109 15.28 0.52 24.71
N PHE A 110 14.33 -0.34 25.06
CA PHE A 110 14.22 -0.97 26.39
C PHE A 110 15.48 -1.76 26.79
N SER A 111 16.27 -2.19 25.81
CA SER A 111 17.57 -2.84 26.03
C SER A 111 18.59 -1.92 26.73
N GLN A 112 18.48 -0.60 26.54
CA GLN A 112 19.34 0.39 27.18
C GLN A 112 18.91 0.63 28.64
N VAL A 113 17.61 0.59 28.92
CA VAL A 113 17.06 0.73 30.28
C VAL A 113 17.33 -0.49 31.14
N ARG A 114 17.26 -1.70 30.55
CA ARG A 114 17.47 -2.99 31.23
C ARG A 114 18.80 -3.10 31.99
N ARG A 115 19.86 -2.40 31.55
CA ARG A 115 21.18 -2.45 32.20
C ARG A 115 21.31 -1.58 33.46
N ARG A 116 20.39 -0.63 33.68
CA ARG A 116 20.53 0.40 34.73
C ARG A 116 19.60 0.20 35.93
N TRP A 117 18.54 -0.61 35.79
CA TRP A 117 17.41 -0.62 36.73
C TRP A 117 16.92 -2.00 37.22
N VAL A 118 17.49 -3.11 36.76
CA VAL A 118 16.88 -4.44 37.00
C VAL A 118 17.90 -5.50 37.43
N GLU A 119 17.75 -6.03 38.65
CA GLU A 119 18.47 -7.23 39.12
C GLU A 119 17.69 -8.53 38.81
N THR A 120 16.34 -8.48 38.78
CA THR A 120 15.44 -9.61 38.47
C THR A 120 14.19 -9.16 37.69
N GLY A 121 13.66 -9.99 36.78
CA GLY A 121 12.50 -9.65 35.93
C GLY A 121 12.85 -9.05 34.54
N SER A 122 11.83 -8.67 33.77
CA SER A 122 11.97 -8.11 32.41
C SER A 122 11.09 -6.88 32.21
N ILE A 123 11.70 -5.70 32.03
CA ILE A 123 10.99 -4.45 31.66
C ILE A 123 10.10 -4.66 30.43
N VAL A 124 10.60 -5.38 29.42
CA VAL A 124 9.86 -5.67 28.19
C VAL A 124 8.57 -6.42 28.49
N GLN A 125 8.63 -7.42 29.39
CA GLN A 125 7.44 -8.17 29.80
C GLN A 125 6.51 -7.31 30.68
N GLY A 126 7.09 -6.46 31.54
CA GLY A 126 6.34 -5.50 32.34
C GLY A 126 5.53 -4.54 31.47
N VAL A 127 6.13 -3.96 30.44
CA VAL A 127 5.44 -3.10 29.47
C VAL A 127 4.32 -3.86 28.76
N THR A 128 4.56 -5.10 28.32
CA THR A 128 3.50 -5.95 27.74
C THR A 128 2.33 -6.11 28.71
N LEU A 129 2.58 -6.44 29.98
CA LEU A 129 1.53 -6.63 30.99
C LEU A 129 0.79 -5.32 31.29
N MET A 130 1.50 -4.23 31.52
CA MET A 130 0.90 -2.90 31.75
C MET A 130 0.04 -2.44 30.56
N THR A 131 0.43 -2.81 29.34
CA THR A 131 -0.36 -2.56 28.12
C THR A 131 -1.60 -3.47 28.05
N THR A 132 -1.48 -4.75 28.43
CA THR A 132 -2.62 -5.69 28.55
C THR A 132 -3.65 -5.19 29.56
N PHE A 133 -3.19 -4.63 30.68
CA PHE A 133 -4.05 -4.01 31.69
C PHE A 133 -4.67 -2.69 31.21
N ARG A 134 -4.16 -2.11 30.12
CA ARG A 134 -4.47 -0.75 29.66
C ARG A 134 -4.18 0.33 30.71
N ALA A 135 -3.26 0.06 31.63
CA ALA A 135 -2.72 1.06 32.55
C ALA A 135 -1.74 2.01 31.83
N ILE A 136 -1.12 1.53 30.74
CA ILE A 136 -0.35 2.34 29.80
C ILE A 136 -0.78 2.03 28.35
N HIS A 137 -0.61 3.01 27.48
CA HIS A 137 -0.89 2.95 26.04
C HIS A 137 0.33 3.44 25.27
N PRO A 138 1.26 2.53 24.92
CA PRO A 138 2.41 2.86 24.11
C PRO A 138 1.98 3.36 22.71
N SER A 139 2.67 4.38 22.19
CA SER A 139 2.49 4.80 20.81
C SER A 139 2.89 3.69 19.84
N LEU A 140 2.40 3.78 18.60
CA LEU A 140 2.81 2.85 17.54
C LEU A 140 4.33 2.89 17.33
N ARG A 141 4.98 4.05 17.52
CA ARG A 141 6.42 4.20 17.38
C ARG A 141 7.17 3.43 18.46
N ALA A 142 6.75 3.53 19.72
CA ALA A 142 7.35 2.75 20.81
C ALA A 142 7.17 1.25 20.65
N LEU A 143 5.97 0.79 20.25
CA LEU A 143 5.72 -0.63 19.96
C LEU A 143 6.66 -1.16 18.87
N ARG A 144 6.88 -0.36 17.81
CA ARG A 144 7.74 -0.73 16.67
C ARG A 144 9.23 -0.65 16.99
N ALA A 145 9.67 0.33 17.76
CA ALA A 145 11.07 0.49 18.16
C ALA A 145 11.53 -0.63 19.10
N ASN A 146 10.65 -1.09 19.99
CA ASN A 146 11.00 -2.01 21.06
C ASN A 146 10.66 -3.48 20.79
N MET A 147 9.82 -3.77 19.80
CA MET A 147 9.49 -5.14 19.36
C MET A 147 9.17 -6.07 20.54
N LEU A 148 8.07 -5.79 21.23
CA LEU A 148 7.64 -6.54 22.41
C LEU A 148 7.36 -8.03 22.06
N PRO A 149 8.15 -8.99 22.60
CA PRO A 149 7.92 -10.41 22.35
C PRO A 149 6.56 -10.83 22.88
N ASN A 150 5.81 -11.58 22.07
CA ASN A 150 4.48 -12.13 22.39
C ASN A 150 3.44 -11.09 22.83
N PHE A 151 3.68 -9.79 22.60
CA PHE A 151 2.76 -8.73 22.99
C PHE A 151 1.34 -8.97 22.51
N ALA A 152 1.18 -9.27 21.22
CA ALA A 152 -0.13 -9.44 20.63
C ALA A 152 -0.91 -10.61 21.27
N GLU A 153 -0.21 -11.70 21.60
CA GLU A 153 -0.81 -12.87 22.24
C GLU A 153 -1.29 -12.51 23.65
N VAL A 154 -0.39 -11.98 24.48
CA VAL A 154 -0.70 -11.63 25.88
C VAL A 154 -1.76 -10.54 25.97
N PHE A 155 -1.73 -9.56 25.06
CA PHE A 155 -2.73 -8.50 25.00
C PHE A 155 -4.11 -9.05 24.62
N LEU A 156 -4.21 -9.74 23.48
CA LEU A 156 -5.51 -10.20 22.95
C LEU A 156 -6.16 -11.25 23.85
N THR A 157 -5.40 -12.22 24.36
CA THR A 157 -5.91 -13.20 25.33
C THR A 157 -6.33 -12.52 26.63
N GLY A 158 -5.58 -11.53 27.11
CA GLY A 158 -5.91 -10.79 28.32
C GLY A 158 -7.18 -9.92 28.18
N GLN A 159 -7.58 -9.52 26.98
CA GLN A 159 -8.86 -8.82 26.81
C GLN A 159 -10.06 -9.76 26.99
N GLY A 160 -9.93 -11.04 26.63
CA GLY A 160 -10.91 -12.10 26.96
C GLY A 160 -12.33 -11.93 26.39
N THR A 161 -12.53 -11.12 25.35
CA THR A 161 -13.85 -10.88 24.75
C THR A 161 -14.17 -11.85 23.61
N ALA A 162 -15.43 -12.27 23.49
CA ALA A 162 -15.89 -13.18 22.44
C ALA A 162 -15.57 -12.70 21.00
N ASP A 163 -15.61 -11.39 20.76
CA ASP A 163 -15.32 -10.80 19.45
C ASP A 163 -13.84 -10.93 19.07
N ILE A 164 -12.92 -10.77 20.04
CA ILE A 164 -11.49 -11.01 19.83
C ILE A 164 -11.24 -12.49 19.54
N ASP A 165 -11.88 -13.40 20.28
CA ASP A 165 -11.74 -14.83 20.02
C ASP A 165 -12.26 -15.22 18.63
N ALA A 166 -13.33 -14.59 18.17
CA ALA A 166 -13.85 -14.79 16.81
C ALA A 166 -12.84 -14.29 15.76
N ALA A 167 -12.26 -13.10 15.95
CA ALA A 167 -11.23 -12.57 15.06
C ALA A 167 -9.97 -13.45 15.05
N LEU A 168 -9.53 -13.95 16.21
CA LEU A 168 -8.38 -14.84 16.33
C LEU A 168 -8.61 -16.18 15.61
N ARG A 169 -9.81 -16.75 15.74
CA ARG A 169 -10.20 -17.97 14.99
C ARG A 169 -10.18 -17.72 13.49
N ALA A 170 -10.74 -16.60 13.03
CA ALA A 170 -10.74 -16.24 11.62
C ALA A 170 -9.32 -16.03 11.07
N ILE A 171 -8.44 -15.40 11.84
CA ILE A 171 -7.02 -15.28 11.48
C ILE A 171 -6.38 -16.66 11.36
N GLU A 172 -6.61 -17.56 12.31
CA GLU A 172 -6.02 -18.91 12.28
C GLU A 172 -6.55 -19.74 11.11
N SER A 173 -7.85 -19.68 10.80
CA SER A 173 -8.48 -20.42 9.70
C SER A 173 -8.24 -19.84 8.31
N SER A 174 -7.66 -18.63 8.23
CA SER A 174 -7.41 -17.96 6.94
C SER A 174 -6.36 -18.71 6.10
N PRO A 175 -6.42 -18.61 4.76
CA PRO A 175 -5.48 -19.29 3.86
C PRO A 175 -4.07 -18.67 3.85
N TYR A 176 -3.83 -17.60 4.62
CA TYR A 176 -2.53 -16.93 4.64
C TYR A 176 -1.46 -17.72 5.39
N SER A 177 -0.20 -17.49 5.01
CA SER A 177 0.96 -18.06 5.69
C SER A 177 0.96 -17.74 7.19
N GLY A 178 1.54 -18.60 8.03
CA GLY A 178 1.58 -18.37 9.48
C GLY A 178 2.33 -17.10 9.90
N LEU A 179 3.35 -16.66 9.16
CA LEU A 179 3.96 -15.34 9.37
C LEU A 179 2.95 -14.21 9.11
N SER A 180 2.15 -14.34 8.06
CA SER A 180 1.11 -13.35 7.70
C SER A 180 0.01 -13.31 8.76
N ARG A 181 -0.43 -14.50 9.24
CA ARG A 181 -1.38 -14.63 10.35
C ARG A 181 -0.82 -14.03 11.64
N ARG A 182 0.46 -14.29 11.95
CA ARG A 182 1.15 -13.70 13.12
C ARG A 182 1.24 -12.17 13.01
N ARG A 183 1.51 -11.63 11.82
CA ARG A 183 1.50 -10.18 11.57
C ARG A 183 0.09 -9.60 11.74
N ALA A 184 -0.94 -10.27 11.23
CA ALA A 184 -2.33 -9.85 11.40
C ALA A 184 -2.74 -9.78 12.88
N ARG A 185 -2.34 -10.74 13.72
CA ARG A 185 -2.53 -10.66 15.18
C ARG A 185 -1.84 -9.46 15.79
N HIS A 186 -0.60 -9.20 15.38
CA HIS A 186 0.15 -8.05 15.87
C HIS A 186 -0.50 -6.73 15.44
N ASP A 187 -0.94 -6.63 14.18
CA ASP A 187 -1.64 -5.46 13.66
C ASP A 187 -2.96 -5.22 14.41
N LEU A 188 -3.70 -6.29 14.73
CA LEU A 188 -4.92 -6.21 15.52
C LEU A 188 -4.63 -5.65 16.92
N ALA A 189 -3.70 -6.26 17.65
CA ALA A 189 -3.33 -5.80 18.99
C ALA A 189 -2.81 -4.35 18.99
N ALA A 190 -1.95 -4.00 18.02
CA ALA A 190 -1.40 -2.65 17.91
C ALA A 190 -2.49 -1.61 17.57
N ALA A 191 -3.45 -1.93 16.69
CA ALA A 191 -4.57 -1.04 16.38
C ALA A 191 -5.44 -0.78 17.62
N LEU A 192 -5.80 -1.83 18.37
CA LEU A 192 -6.62 -1.71 19.57
C LEU A 192 -5.91 -0.92 20.70
N VAL A 193 -4.61 -1.12 20.88
CA VAL A 193 -3.82 -0.40 21.91
C VAL A 193 -3.66 1.07 21.57
N THR A 194 -3.23 1.37 20.34
CA THR A 194 -2.84 2.73 19.92
C THR A 194 -4.04 3.66 19.82
N GLN A 195 -5.20 3.14 19.42
CA GLN A 195 -6.45 3.90 19.34
C GLN A 195 -7.29 3.79 20.62
N LYS A 196 -6.88 2.95 21.58
CA LYS A 196 -7.57 2.71 22.86
C LYS A 196 -9.02 2.22 22.70
N ILE A 197 -9.29 1.48 21.64
CA ILE A 197 -10.62 0.99 21.27
C ILE A 197 -10.83 -0.49 21.67
N ALA A 198 -12.10 -0.92 21.73
CA ALA A 198 -12.47 -2.33 21.80
C ALA A 198 -12.54 -2.94 20.38
N MET A 199 -12.69 -4.27 20.30
CA MET A 199 -12.84 -4.94 19.00
C MET A 199 -14.10 -4.50 18.25
N SER A 200 -15.21 -4.28 18.97
CA SER A 200 -16.47 -3.77 18.42
C SER A 200 -16.33 -2.42 17.73
N ASP A 201 -15.40 -1.59 18.22
CA ASP A 201 -15.17 -0.23 17.75
C ASP A 201 -14.06 -0.19 16.68
N LEU A 202 -13.51 -1.34 16.29
CA LEU A 202 -12.56 -1.41 15.19
C LEU A 202 -13.31 -1.27 13.86
N THR A 203 -13.50 -0.03 13.41
CA THR A 203 -14.13 0.30 12.13
C THR A 203 -13.13 0.23 10.96
N PRO A 204 -13.61 0.24 9.70
CA PRO A 204 -12.73 0.39 8.54
C PRO A 204 -11.86 1.65 8.62
N SER A 205 -12.42 2.77 9.09
CA SER A 205 -11.69 4.03 9.26
C SER A 205 -10.58 3.91 10.31
N ALA A 206 -10.88 3.29 11.46
CA ALA A 206 -9.89 3.04 12.51
C ALA A 206 -8.71 2.18 12.01
N LEU A 207 -8.99 1.09 11.28
CA LEU A 207 -7.91 0.24 10.76
C LEU A 207 -7.13 0.92 9.62
N LEU A 208 -7.79 1.73 8.79
CA LEU A 208 -7.14 2.52 7.74
C LEU A 208 -6.21 3.58 8.33
N HIS A 209 -6.64 4.25 9.43
CA HIS A 209 -5.81 5.18 10.19
C HIS A 209 -4.53 4.48 10.71
N TYR A 210 -4.68 3.31 11.34
CA TYR A 210 -3.54 2.50 11.78
C TYR A 210 -2.58 2.18 10.62
N SER A 211 -3.09 1.79 9.44
CA SER A 211 -2.25 1.50 8.27
C SER A 211 -1.46 2.72 7.79
N TRP A 212 -2.04 3.92 7.86
CA TRP A 212 -1.34 5.18 7.53
C TRP A 212 -0.26 5.52 8.54
N GLU A 213 -0.56 5.46 9.84
CA GLU A 213 0.43 5.71 10.89
C GLU A 213 1.57 4.68 10.84
N TRP A 214 1.24 3.42 10.58
CA TRP A 214 2.23 2.37 10.38
C TRP A 214 3.20 2.74 9.25
N ARG A 215 2.67 3.25 8.13
CA ARG A 215 3.48 3.68 6.99
C ARG A 215 4.32 4.91 7.31
N ARG A 216 3.78 5.90 8.01
CA ARG A 216 4.51 7.11 8.44
C ARG A 216 5.73 6.74 9.27
N ILE A 217 5.61 5.72 10.13
CA ILE A 217 6.67 5.25 11.02
C ILE A 217 7.62 4.27 10.31
N CYS A 218 7.11 3.40 9.44
CA CYS A 218 7.89 2.36 8.77
C CYS A 218 8.27 2.79 7.35
N THR A 219 9.49 3.31 7.18
CA THR A 219 10.04 3.71 5.87
C THR A 219 10.62 2.55 5.06
N THR A 220 10.48 1.29 5.52
CA THR A 220 11.06 0.13 4.82
C THR A 220 10.33 -0.15 3.51
N ILE A 221 10.98 0.20 2.41
CA ILE A 221 10.62 -0.23 1.05
C ILE A 221 11.10 -1.68 0.89
N GLY A 222 10.20 -2.64 1.03
CA GLY A 222 10.47 -4.03 0.65
C GLY A 222 10.33 -4.17 -0.87
N ASN A 223 11.38 -4.64 -1.56
CA ASN A 223 11.35 -4.95 -3.00
C ASN A 223 10.89 -3.83 -3.95
N GLY A 224 11.04 -2.55 -3.56
CA GLY A 224 10.59 -1.42 -4.38
C GLY A 224 9.09 -1.10 -4.28
N GLU A 225 8.33 -1.84 -3.47
CA GLU A 225 6.91 -1.55 -3.20
C GLU A 225 6.71 -0.90 -1.83
N VAL A 226 5.71 -0.03 -1.77
CA VAL A 226 5.24 0.59 -0.53
C VAL A 226 4.47 -0.48 0.28
N SER A 227 4.96 -0.80 1.48
CA SER A 227 4.27 -1.72 2.40
C SER A 227 3.35 -0.95 3.34
N PHE A 228 2.17 -1.52 3.66
CA PHE A 228 1.24 -1.01 4.67
C PHE A 228 1.00 -2.09 5.73
N GLY A 229 0.84 -1.67 6.99
CA GLY A 229 0.39 -2.54 8.08
C GLY A 229 -1.08 -2.95 7.88
N ALA A 230 -1.49 -4.05 8.52
CA ALA A 230 -2.87 -4.55 8.56
C ALA A 230 -3.48 -5.03 7.22
N ARG A 231 -2.71 -5.21 6.14
CA ARG A 231 -3.27 -5.68 4.85
C ARG A 231 -4.05 -7.00 4.98
N VAL A 232 -3.45 -7.99 5.62
CA VAL A 232 -4.05 -9.32 5.81
C VAL A 232 -5.21 -9.26 6.79
N LEU A 233 -5.07 -8.47 7.87
CA LEU A 233 -6.15 -8.27 8.84
C LEU A 233 -7.38 -7.65 8.20
N TRP A 234 -7.21 -6.64 7.34
CA TRP A 234 -8.30 -5.99 6.62
C TRP A 234 -9.12 -6.98 5.79
N GLU A 235 -8.44 -7.81 5.00
CA GLU A 235 -9.07 -8.81 4.14
C GLU A 235 -9.89 -9.81 5.00
N ILE A 236 -9.32 -10.30 6.12
CA ILE A 236 -10.01 -11.20 7.05
C ILE A 236 -11.23 -10.55 7.72
N LEU A 237 -11.15 -9.29 8.12
CA LEU A 237 -12.28 -8.57 8.75
C LEU A 237 -13.41 -8.28 7.76
N CYS A 238 -13.11 -8.14 6.46
CA CYS A 238 -14.13 -8.09 5.42
C CYS A 238 -14.82 -9.46 5.24
N GLU A 239 -14.04 -10.55 5.14
CA GLU A 239 -14.56 -11.90 4.94
C GLU A 239 -15.44 -12.39 6.10
N THR A 240 -15.08 -12.02 7.33
CA THR A 240 -15.83 -12.35 8.54
C THR A 240 -17.05 -11.47 8.78
N SER A 241 -17.34 -10.51 7.89
CA SER A 241 -18.42 -9.54 8.03
C SER A 241 -18.32 -8.66 9.30
N HIS A 242 -17.13 -8.51 9.87
CA HIS A 242 -16.86 -7.51 10.92
C HIS A 242 -16.98 -6.10 10.33
N PHE A 243 -16.51 -5.91 9.10
CA PHE A 243 -16.74 -4.67 8.35
C PHE A 243 -18.03 -4.70 7.54
N PRO A 244 -18.69 -3.54 7.34
CA PRO A 244 -19.88 -3.44 6.49
C PRO A 244 -19.60 -3.96 5.07
N PRO A 245 -20.58 -4.56 4.37
CA PRO A 245 -20.41 -5.11 3.03
C PRO A 245 -20.09 -4.06 1.96
N THR A 246 -20.28 -2.77 2.26
CA THR A 246 -19.88 -1.64 1.41
C THR A 246 -18.38 -1.34 1.46
N THR A 247 -17.65 -1.96 2.40
CA THR A 247 -16.21 -1.75 2.58
C THR A 247 -15.43 -2.41 1.45
N PRO A 248 -14.43 -1.73 0.84
CA PRO A 248 -13.59 -2.37 -0.16
C PRO A 248 -12.90 -3.61 0.39
N ASN A 249 -12.99 -4.73 -0.33
CA ASN A 249 -12.51 -6.04 0.11
C ASN A 249 -10.99 -6.14 0.34
N THR A 250 -10.20 -5.15 -0.08
CA THR A 250 -8.76 -5.11 0.14
C THR A 250 -8.33 -3.74 0.62
N LEU A 251 -7.34 -3.71 1.52
CA LEU A 251 -6.77 -2.46 2.04
C LEU A 251 -6.26 -1.56 0.91
N ARG A 252 -5.69 -2.14 -0.15
CA ARG A 252 -5.21 -1.37 -1.32
C ARG A 252 -6.34 -0.59 -2.00
N ARG A 253 -7.54 -1.19 -2.13
CA ARG A 253 -8.70 -0.50 -2.69
C ARG A 253 -9.22 0.59 -1.75
N ALA A 254 -9.21 0.33 -0.44
CA ALA A 254 -9.57 1.34 0.55
C ALA A 254 -8.62 2.54 0.53
N LEU A 255 -7.30 2.30 0.45
CA LEU A 255 -6.26 3.32 0.36
C LEU A 255 -6.32 4.15 -0.93
N ASN A 256 -6.68 3.52 -2.05
CA ASN A 256 -6.83 4.22 -3.33
C ASN A 256 -8.13 5.05 -3.41
N GLY A 257 -8.99 4.98 -2.39
CA GLY A 257 -10.34 5.53 -2.40
C GLY A 257 -11.27 4.74 -3.32
N ASN A 258 -12.58 4.97 -3.20
CA ASN A 258 -13.53 4.47 -4.17
C ASN A 258 -13.16 4.98 -5.57
N PRO A 259 -13.09 4.12 -6.62
CA PRO A 259 -12.80 4.51 -8.00
C PRO A 259 -13.74 5.53 -8.67
N HIS A 260 -14.57 6.27 -7.93
CA HIS A 260 -15.58 7.18 -8.49
C HIS A 260 -15.72 8.53 -7.79
N ASP A 261 -14.82 8.93 -6.88
CA ASP A 261 -14.86 10.32 -6.41
C ASP A 261 -14.09 11.27 -7.35
N LEU A 262 -14.82 11.82 -8.31
CA LEU A 262 -14.30 12.84 -9.24
C LEU A 262 -13.86 14.11 -8.48
N ALA A 263 -14.44 14.41 -7.31
CA ALA A 263 -14.00 15.52 -6.49
C ALA A 263 -12.60 15.25 -5.96
N ALA A 264 -12.35 14.07 -5.37
CA ALA A 264 -11.03 13.68 -4.90
C ALA A 264 -9.95 13.70 -6.01
N LEU A 265 -10.29 13.36 -7.27
CA LEU A 265 -9.36 13.45 -8.41
C LEU A 265 -8.87 14.87 -8.71
N ILE A 266 -9.66 15.89 -8.39
CA ILE A 266 -9.30 17.30 -8.58
C ILE A 266 -8.71 17.88 -7.30
N SER A 267 -9.33 17.62 -6.14
CA SER A 267 -8.91 18.14 -4.84
C SER A 267 -7.49 17.75 -4.45
N ARG A 268 -6.97 16.61 -4.96
CA ARG A 268 -5.57 16.19 -4.77
C ARG A 268 -4.52 17.19 -5.28
N TYR A 269 -4.90 18.15 -6.11
CA TYR A 269 -4.00 19.18 -6.64
C TYR A 269 -4.03 20.47 -5.84
N GLU A 270 -4.84 20.55 -4.78
CA GLU A 270 -4.86 21.65 -3.82
C GLU A 270 -4.93 23.02 -4.49
N LEU A 271 -5.85 23.17 -5.44
CA LEU A 271 -6.03 24.43 -6.18
C LEU A 271 -6.38 25.56 -5.21
N ARG A 272 -5.78 26.74 -5.43
CA ARG A 272 -6.03 27.94 -4.61
C ARG A 272 -7.45 28.46 -4.81
N SER A 273 -7.91 28.53 -6.06
CA SER A 273 -9.27 28.91 -6.42
C SER A 273 -10.24 27.75 -6.24
N LYS A 274 -10.99 27.77 -5.14
CA LYS A 274 -12.06 26.79 -4.87
C LYS A 274 -13.23 26.89 -5.85
N ALA A 275 -13.42 28.03 -6.49
CA ALA A 275 -14.44 28.20 -7.51
C ALA A 275 -14.09 27.40 -8.77
N VAL A 276 -12.83 27.47 -9.23
CA VAL A 276 -12.36 26.68 -10.39
C VAL A 276 -12.23 25.20 -10.05
N GLU A 277 -11.86 24.86 -8.82
CA GLU A 277 -11.89 23.47 -8.37
C GLU A 277 -13.28 22.84 -8.55
N ARG A 278 -14.34 23.52 -8.08
CA ARG A 278 -15.74 23.07 -8.27
C ARG A 278 -16.12 22.97 -9.74
N LEU A 279 -15.71 23.95 -10.57
CA LEU A 279 -15.94 23.92 -12.01
C LEU A 279 -15.35 22.67 -12.66
N LEU A 280 -14.09 22.35 -12.34
CA LEU A 280 -13.42 21.18 -12.91
C LEU A 280 -14.11 19.88 -12.48
N VAL A 281 -14.58 19.78 -11.23
CA VAL A 281 -15.36 18.62 -10.77
C VAL A 281 -16.66 18.48 -11.56
N ASP A 282 -17.40 19.57 -11.76
CA ASP A 282 -18.65 19.56 -12.52
C ASP A 282 -18.43 19.23 -14.00
N TYR A 283 -17.37 19.77 -14.61
CA TYR A 283 -16.96 19.41 -15.96
C TYR A 283 -16.64 17.91 -16.08
N MET A 284 -15.88 17.36 -15.12
CA MET A 284 -15.55 15.93 -15.12
C MET A 284 -16.78 15.04 -14.97
N ARG A 285 -17.78 15.46 -14.17
CA ARG A 285 -19.05 14.72 -14.01
C ARG A 285 -19.78 14.54 -15.33
N ILE A 286 -19.87 15.61 -16.14
CA ILE A 286 -20.50 15.54 -17.47
C ILE A 286 -19.71 14.59 -18.38
N ARG A 287 -18.39 14.77 -18.47
CA ARG A 287 -17.56 13.94 -19.36
C ARG A 287 -17.62 12.45 -19.03
N VAL A 288 -17.69 12.09 -17.74
CA VAL A 288 -17.84 10.70 -17.31
C VAL A 288 -19.24 10.17 -17.59
N ALA A 289 -20.29 10.99 -17.40
CA ALA A 289 -21.64 10.62 -17.78
C ALA A 289 -21.79 10.34 -19.29
N ASP A 290 -21.02 11.05 -20.12
CA ASP A 290 -20.94 10.83 -21.58
C ASP A 290 -20.11 9.59 -21.98
N GLY A 291 -19.64 8.78 -21.02
CA GLY A 291 -18.96 7.51 -21.26
C GLY A 291 -17.43 7.56 -21.23
N LEU A 292 -16.83 8.60 -20.64
CA LEU A 292 -15.37 8.65 -20.41
C LEU A 292 -14.96 7.64 -19.33
N ASP A 293 -14.06 6.70 -19.68
CA ASP A 293 -13.53 5.73 -18.72
C ASP A 293 -12.66 6.39 -17.63
N PHE A 294 -12.49 5.72 -16.49
CA PHE A 294 -11.77 6.28 -15.34
C PHE A 294 -10.29 6.61 -15.62
N SER A 295 -9.60 5.81 -16.44
CA SER A 295 -8.20 6.05 -16.77
C SER A 295 -8.06 7.34 -17.59
N SER A 296 -8.96 7.54 -18.55
CA SER A 296 -9.09 8.76 -19.34
C SER A 296 -9.53 9.94 -18.47
N ALA A 297 -10.46 9.75 -17.54
CA ALA A 297 -10.89 10.78 -16.60
C ALA A 297 -9.75 11.23 -15.68
N SER A 298 -8.96 10.30 -15.14
CA SER A 298 -7.80 10.60 -14.31
C SER A 298 -6.71 11.34 -15.10
N ALA A 299 -6.48 10.97 -16.37
CA ALA A 299 -5.56 11.67 -17.26
C ALA A 299 -6.03 13.10 -17.60
N LEU A 300 -7.33 13.27 -17.83
CA LEU A 300 -7.94 14.58 -18.09
C LEU A 300 -7.89 15.48 -16.84
N ALA A 301 -8.23 14.95 -15.66
CA ALA A 301 -8.11 15.64 -14.38
C ALA A 301 -6.68 16.12 -14.13
N ARG A 302 -5.68 15.26 -14.37
CA ARG A 302 -4.26 15.66 -14.30
C ARG A 302 -3.90 16.76 -15.28
N THR A 303 -4.49 16.73 -16.48
CA THR A 303 -4.21 17.74 -17.51
C THR A 303 -4.82 19.10 -17.16
N LEU A 304 -6.08 19.13 -16.72
CA LEU A 304 -6.80 20.36 -16.42
C LEU A 304 -6.43 20.96 -15.05
N ALA A 305 -6.36 20.14 -14.00
CA ALA A 305 -6.08 20.65 -12.66
C ALA A 305 -4.58 20.93 -12.45
N ARG A 306 -3.70 19.95 -12.71
CA ARG A 306 -2.25 20.12 -12.48
C ARG A 306 -1.56 20.92 -13.58
N ASN A 307 -1.63 20.44 -14.82
CA ASN A 307 -0.82 21.04 -15.89
C ASN A 307 -1.38 22.40 -16.32
N PHE A 308 -2.70 22.57 -16.33
CA PHE A 308 -3.33 23.82 -16.67
C PHE A 308 -3.48 24.74 -15.45
N TRP A 309 -4.46 24.51 -14.58
CA TRP A 309 -4.88 25.52 -13.60
C TRP A 309 -3.86 25.78 -12.48
N GLN A 310 -3.30 24.74 -11.87
CA GLN A 310 -2.27 24.89 -10.84
C GLN A 310 -1.02 25.63 -11.38
N THR A 311 -0.65 25.37 -12.64
CA THR A 311 0.43 26.11 -13.30
C THR A 311 0.04 27.57 -13.53
N VAL A 312 -1.19 27.87 -13.93
CA VAL A 312 -1.70 29.24 -14.06
C VAL A 312 -1.62 29.97 -12.71
N GLU A 313 -2.10 29.36 -11.62
CA GLU A 313 -2.02 29.93 -10.26
C GLU A 313 -0.57 30.16 -9.79
N SER A 314 0.37 29.31 -10.24
CA SER A 314 1.80 29.49 -9.93
C SER A 314 2.42 30.67 -10.68
N VAL A 315 1.92 30.98 -11.87
CA VAL A 315 2.42 32.06 -12.75
C VAL A 315 1.74 33.40 -12.41
N ASN A 316 0.43 33.36 -12.14
CA ASN A 316 -0.37 34.51 -11.75
C ASN A 316 -1.23 34.14 -10.52
N PRO A 317 -0.75 34.41 -9.29
CA PRO A 317 -1.47 34.09 -8.06
C PRO A 317 -2.83 34.77 -7.91
N ASP A 318 -3.02 35.94 -8.54
CA ASP A 318 -4.26 36.73 -8.43
C ASP A 318 -5.33 36.28 -9.44
N GLN A 319 -5.00 35.34 -10.34
CA GLN A 319 -5.93 34.82 -11.33
C GLN A 319 -7.02 33.96 -10.68
N ASN A 320 -8.28 34.40 -10.75
CA ASN A 320 -9.42 33.70 -10.17
C ASN A 320 -10.49 33.26 -11.19
N ASP A 321 -10.33 33.63 -12.46
CA ASP A 321 -11.25 33.30 -13.55
C ASP A 321 -10.53 32.68 -14.76
N LEU A 322 -11.31 32.18 -15.73
CA LEU A 322 -10.76 31.60 -16.96
C LEU A 322 -10.34 32.64 -18.01
N ARG A 323 -10.41 33.95 -17.72
CA ARG A 323 -10.03 34.99 -18.69
C ARG A 323 -8.54 35.30 -18.55
N LEU A 324 -7.71 34.45 -19.16
CA LEU A 324 -6.25 34.62 -19.10
C LEU A 324 -5.77 35.80 -19.94
N SER A 325 -4.88 36.61 -19.37
CA SER A 325 -4.12 37.62 -20.13
C SER A 325 -3.15 36.94 -21.12
N PRO A 326 -2.77 37.62 -22.23
CA PRO A 326 -1.74 37.11 -23.14
C PRO A 326 -0.41 36.82 -22.43
N GLU A 327 -0.05 37.61 -21.42
CA GLU A 327 1.16 37.46 -20.62
C GLU A 327 1.10 36.18 -19.77
N THR A 328 -0.02 35.97 -19.05
CA THR A 328 -0.23 34.76 -18.25
C THR A 328 -0.24 33.51 -19.12
N TYR A 329 -0.86 33.56 -20.30
CA TYR A 329 -0.85 32.45 -21.25
C TYR A 329 0.56 32.10 -21.73
N ARG A 330 1.37 33.09 -22.10
CA ARG A 330 2.76 32.87 -22.55
C ARG A 330 3.62 32.23 -21.44
N ALA A 331 3.55 32.78 -20.23
CA ALA A 331 4.30 32.26 -19.10
C ALA A 331 3.82 30.85 -18.68
N TRP A 332 2.51 30.58 -18.75
CA TRP A 332 1.97 29.24 -18.60
C TRP A 332 2.55 28.27 -19.64
N LEU A 333 2.53 28.66 -20.92
CA LEU A 333 3.01 27.83 -22.02
C LEU A 333 4.50 27.49 -21.87
N GLU A 334 5.33 28.47 -21.50
CA GLU A 334 6.74 28.28 -21.22
C GLU A 334 6.95 27.26 -20.09
N ARG A 335 6.18 27.39 -19.00
CA ARG A 335 6.28 26.50 -17.84
C ARG A 335 5.88 25.06 -18.14
N ILE A 336 4.80 24.84 -18.89
CA ILE A 336 4.36 23.48 -19.23
C ILE A 336 5.24 22.79 -20.26
N SER A 337 5.97 23.57 -21.08
CA SER A 337 6.82 23.05 -22.16
C SER A 337 8.07 22.32 -21.63
N VAL A 338 8.36 22.45 -20.33
CA VAL A 338 9.50 21.81 -19.67
C VAL A 338 9.01 20.93 -18.53
N LYS A 339 9.61 19.75 -18.37
CA LYS A 339 9.38 18.86 -17.24
C LYS A 339 10.16 19.34 -16.00
N ALA A 340 9.86 18.75 -14.84
CA ALA A 340 10.58 19.07 -13.59
C ALA A 340 12.09 18.73 -13.66
N ASP A 341 12.47 17.80 -14.54
CA ASP A 341 13.86 17.40 -14.81
C ASP A 341 14.59 18.30 -15.82
N GLY A 342 13.95 19.40 -16.27
CA GLY A 342 14.50 20.34 -17.24
C GLY A 342 14.39 19.90 -18.71
N GLN A 343 13.87 18.69 -18.99
CA GLN A 343 13.73 18.20 -20.36
C GLN A 343 12.49 18.78 -21.07
N PRO A 344 12.55 19.00 -22.40
CA PRO A 344 11.39 19.36 -23.18
C PRO A 344 10.25 18.36 -23.03
N ARG A 345 9.04 18.87 -22.85
CA ARG A 345 7.83 18.06 -22.74
C ARG A 345 7.34 17.66 -24.14
N ILE A 346 7.14 16.36 -24.33
CA ILE A 346 6.66 15.78 -25.59
C ILE A 346 5.13 15.94 -25.74
N ASP A 347 4.38 15.96 -24.63
CA ASP A 347 2.92 15.98 -24.59
C ASP A 347 2.29 17.39 -24.52
N THR A 348 3.07 18.46 -24.70
CA THR A 348 2.58 19.86 -24.62
C THR A 348 1.40 20.14 -25.54
N ASP A 349 1.40 19.57 -26.74
CA ASP A 349 0.29 19.67 -27.68
C ASP A 349 -1.02 19.08 -27.13
N ASN A 350 -0.94 17.94 -26.46
CA ASN A 350 -2.11 17.26 -25.91
C ASN A 350 -2.71 18.08 -24.76
N ILE A 351 -1.86 18.71 -23.95
CA ILE A 351 -2.29 19.62 -22.88
C ILE A 351 -3.02 20.82 -23.49
N GLN A 352 -2.43 21.47 -24.51
CA GLN A 352 -3.07 22.59 -25.19
C GLN A 352 -4.40 22.18 -25.84
N LEU A 353 -4.48 21.01 -26.49
CA LEU A 353 -5.72 20.54 -27.11
C LEU A 353 -6.82 20.27 -26.07
N ALA A 354 -6.47 19.66 -24.92
CA ALA A 354 -7.41 19.42 -23.84
C ALA A 354 -7.95 20.72 -23.23
N VAL A 355 -7.07 21.71 -23.00
CA VAL A 355 -7.48 23.05 -22.52
C VAL A 355 -8.34 23.74 -23.57
N ARG A 356 -7.97 23.64 -24.85
CA ARG A 356 -8.75 24.25 -25.93
C ARG A 356 -10.17 23.66 -25.98
N ALA A 357 -10.29 22.34 -25.89
CA ALA A 357 -11.57 21.63 -25.84
C ALA A 357 -12.39 22.05 -24.62
N PHE A 358 -11.78 22.13 -23.44
CA PHE A 358 -12.42 22.59 -22.21
C PHE A 358 -13.07 23.97 -22.35
N TYR A 359 -12.35 24.97 -22.90
CA TYR A 359 -12.92 26.31 -23.14
C TYR A 359 -14.06 26.31 -24.17
N LEU A 360 -13.97 25.46 -25.20
CA LEU A 360 -15.01 25.35 -26.23
C LEU A 360 -16.27 24.67 -25.67
N ASP A 361 -16.11 23.61 -24.88
CA ASP A 361 -17.19 22.91 -24.20
C ASP A 361 -17.94 23.88 -23.28
N LEU A 362 -17.21 24.64 -22.45
CA LEU A 362 -17.82 25.66 -21.57
C LEU A 362 -18.57 26.74 -22.36
N SER A 363 -18.04 27.18 -23.51
CA SER A 363 -18.72 28.17 -24.36
C SER A 363 -20.00 27.61 -24.99
N ALA A 364 -19.98 26.33 -25.40
CA ALA A 364 -21.16 25.65 -25.94
C ALA A 364 -22.21 25.44 -24.85
N TRP A 365 -21.82 24.95 -23.67
CA TRP A 365 -22.71 24.73 -22.54
C TRP A 365 -23.29 26.02 -21.98
N ALA A 366 -22.54 27.13 -22.01
CA ALA A 366 -23.07 28.45 -21.67
C ALA A 366 -24.20 28.93 -22.57
N THR A 367 -24.31 28.40 -23.80
CA THR A 367 -25.44 28.70 -24.69
C THR A 367 -26.66 27.84 -24.36
N ALA A 368 -26.45 26.60 -23.90
CA ALA A 368 -27.53 25.65 -23.58
C ALA A 368 -28.09 25.81 -22.16
N GLU A 369 -27.23 26.04 -21.17
CA GLU A 369 -27.55 26.21 -19.73
C GLU A 369 -26.81 27.45 -19.18
N PRO A 370 -27.25 28.68 -19.53
CA PRO A 370 -26.55 29.90 -19.18
C PRO A 370 -26.40 30.12 -17.67
N GLU A 371 -27.42 29.79 -16.88
CA GLU A 371 -27.42 29.92 -15.42
C GLU A 371 -26.27 29.19 -14.73
N ARG A 372 -25.77 28.11 -15.35
CA ARG A 372 -24.70 27.27 -14.78
C ARG A 372 -23.33 27.59 -15.37
N TRP A 373 -23.25 27.82 -16.68
CA TRP A 373 -21.97 27.88 -17.39
C TRP A 373 -21.58 29.27 -17.89
N ALA A 374 -22.51 30.23 -17.98
CA ALA A 374 -22.20 31.56 -18.55
C ALA A 374 -21.13 32.31 -17.76
N MET A 375 -21.09 32.17 -16.44
CA MET A 375 -20.05 32.79 -15.61
C MET A 375 -18.62 32.27 -15.89
N TRP A 376 -18.51 31.09 -16.51
CA TRP A 376 -17.24 30.44 -16.84
C TRP A 376 -16.87 30.57 -18.32
N ALA A 377 -17.76 31.12 -19.15
CA ALA A 377 -17.49 31.35 -20.57
C ALA A 377 -16.40 32.43 -20.72
N ALA A 378 -15.27 32.04 -21.29
CA ALA A 378 -14.12 32.91 -21.46
C ALA A 378 -13.50 32.77 -22.87
N PRO A 379 -12.83 33.82 -23.39
CA PRO A 379 -12.07 33.72 -24.62
C PRO A 379 -11.03 32.62 -24.52
N ASN A 380 -10.94 31.78 -25.55
CA ASN A 380 -9.96 30.70 -25.58
C ASN A 380 -8.53 31.29 -25.67
N PRO A 381 -7.65 31.05 -24.68
CA PRO A 381 -6.32 31.65 -24.67
C PRO A 381 -5.39 31.02 -25.71
N ILE A 382 -5.76 29.86 -26.27
CA ILE A 382 -4.95 29.11 -27.22
C ILE A 382 -5.29 29.56 -28.65
N PRO A 383 -4.38 30.26 -29.35
CA PRO A 383 -4.65 30.74 -30.69
C PRO A 383 -4.74 29.57 -31.69
N PRO A 384 -5.49 29.71 -32.80
CA PRO A 384 -5.55 28.69 -33.84
C PRO A 384 -4.18 28.33 -34.44
N SER A 385 -3.19 29.23 -34.36
CA SER A 385 -1.81 28.97 -34.79
C SER A 385 -1.08 27.98 -33.89
N ALA A 386 -1.44 27.87 -32.60
CA ALA A 386 -0.77 26.97 -31.66
C ALA A 386 -1.05 25.49 -31.98
N THR A 387 -2.21 25.18 -32.55
CA THR A 387 -2.56 23.81 -33.01
C THR A 387 -2.08 23.53 -34.44
N ARG A 388 -1.49 24.51 -35.13
CA ARG A 388 -0.95 24.32 -36.48
C ARG A 388 0.20 23.32 -36.47
N GLY A 389 0.13 22.35 -37.38
CA GLY A 389 1.11 21.26 -37.46
C GLY A 389 0.92 20.16 -36.42
N TYR A 390 -0.13 20.20 -35.59
CA TYR A 390 -0.46 19.12 -34.65
C TYR A 390 -0.58 17.77 -35.36
N ALA A 391 -1.35 17.72 -36.45
CA ALA A 391 -1.52 16.49 -37.24
C ALA A 391 -0.18 15.95 -37.76
N VAL A 392 0.76 16.83 -38.13
CA VAL A 392 2.11 16.45 -38.57
C VAL A 392 2.92 15.88 -37.40
N ARG A 393 2.87 16.52 -36.22
CA ARG A 393 3.57 16.03 -35.01
C ARG A 393 2.99 14.73 -34.48
N GLN A 394 1.67 14.56 -34.55
CA GLN A 394 0.99 13.29 -34.26
C GLN A 394 1.41 12.20 -35.24
N ARG A 395 1.45 12.51 -36.54
CA ARG A 395 1.93 11.57 -37.56
C ARG A 395 3.38 11.16 -37.30
N ARG A 396 4.28 12.11 -37.00
CA ARG A 396 5.67 11.81 -36.63
C ARG A 396 5.79 10.94 -35.38
N ARG A 397 4.93 11.15 -34.37
CA ARG A 397 4.85 10.27 -33.19
C ARG A 397 4.44 8.86 -33.59
N GLN A 398 3.40 8.74 -34.42
CA GLN A 398 2.93 7.45 -34.92
C GLN A 398 3.99 6.75 -35.79
N GLU A 399 4.71 7.50 -36.62
CA GLU A 399 5.86 7.02 -37.40
C GLU A 399 6.96 6.51 -36.47
N GLY A 400 7.34 7.25 -35.43
CA GLY A 400 8.33 6.80 -34.46
C GLY A 400 7.91 5.54 -33.69
N ILE A 401 6.62 5.41 -33.35
CA ILE A 401 6.06 4.18 -32.77
C ILE A 401 6.16 3.03 -33.79
N ALA A 402 5.73 3.25 -35.03
CA ALA A 402 5.79 2.25 -36.09
C ALA A 402 7.22 1.81 -36.40
N ASP A 403 8.18 2.73 -36.44
CA ASP A 403 9.60 2.43 -36.63
C ASP A 403 10.18 1.64 -35.47
N ARG A 404 9.83 2.00 -34.23
CA ARG A 404 10.22 1.19 -33.05
C ARG A 404 9.64 -0.21 -33.10
N ILE A 405 8.38 -0.36 -33.54
CA ILE A 405 7.76 -1.68 -33.74
C ILE A 405 8.51 -2.46 -34.82
N ARG A 406 8.82 -1.85 -35.98
CA ARG A 406 9.60 -2.50 -37.05
C ARG A 406 10.96 -2.98 -36.58
N VAL A 407 11.64 -2.22 -35.72
CA VAL A 407 12.95 -2.59 -35.15
C VAL A 407 12.82 -3.72 -34.13
N LEU A 408 11.79 -3.70 -33.27
CA LEU A 408 11.63 -4.67 -32.17
C LEU A 408 10.92 -5.96 -32.58
N GLN A 409 10.02 -5.93 -33.56
CA GLN A 409 9.22 -7.07 -33.98
C GLN A 409 10.07 -8.30 -34.37
N PRO A 410 11.18 -8.17 -35.10
CA PRO A 410 12.06 -9.32 -35.40
C PRO A 410 12.73 -9.94 -34.17
N LEU A 411 12.83 -9.20 -33.05
CA LEU A 411 13.44 -9.68 -31.81
C LEU A 411 12.45 -10.43 -30.91
N LEU A 412 11.15 -10.38 -31.21
CA LEU A 412 10.10 -11.00 -30.39
C LEU A 412 10.31 -12.52 -30.21
N PRO A 413 10.65 -13.32 -31.24
CA PRO A 413 10.92 -14.75 -31.04
C PRO A 413 12.08 -15.02 -30.08
N ARG A 414 13.12 -14.19 -30.11
CA ARG A 414 14.27 -14.30 -29.20
C ARG A 414 13.88 -13.97 -27.76
N LEU A 415 13.02 -12.97 -27.57
CA LEU A 415 12.48 -12.63 -26.25
C LEU A 415 11.66 -13.79 -25.68
N VAL A 416 10.76 -14.37 -26.47
CA VAL A 416 9.93 -15.51 -26.06
C VAL A 416 10.80 -16.70 -25.67
N GLN A 417 11.75 -17.08 -26.53
CA GLN A 417 12.68 -18.17 -26.25
C GLN A 417 13.47 -17.96 -24.95
N HIS A 418 13.89 -16.72 -24.69
CA HIS A 418 14.60 -16.38 -23.46
C HIS A 418 13.73 -16.59 -22.22
N ILE A 419 12.50 -16.06 -22.23
CA ILE A 419 11.59 -16.13 -21.08
C ILE A 419 11.12 -17.57 -20.83
N ASP A 420 10.83 -18.34 -21.88
CA ASP A 420 10.52 -19.77 -21.77
C ASP A 420 11.71 -20.53 -21.16
N GLY A 421 12.93 -20.19 -21.58
CA GLY A 421 14.17 -20.73 -21.03
C GLY A 421 14.36 -20.37 -19.56
N GLU A 422 14.10 -19.13 -19.16
CA GLU A 422 14.21 -18.67 -17.77
C GLU A 422 13.20 -19.38 -16.86
N LEU A 423 11.93 -19.50 -17.26
CA LEU A 423 10.93 -20.23 -16.50
C LEU A 423 11.32 -21.71 -16.36
N ALA A 424 11.77 -22.35 -17.45
CA ALA A 424 12.19 -23.73 -17.41
C ALA A 424 13.42 -23.95 -16.50
N ALA A 425 14.40 -23.04 -16.53
CA ALA A 425 15.58 -23.07 -15.67
C ALA A 425 15.20 -22.86 -14.20
N ALA A 426 14.33 -21.88 -13.91
CA ALA A 426 13.86 -21.59 -12.55
C ALA A 426 13.11 -22.79 -11.95
N ARG A 427 12.23 -23.44 -12.73
CA ARG A 427 11.55 -24.68 -12.33
C ARG A 427 12.51 -25.83 -12.05
N ARG A 428 13.52 -26.02 -12.89
CA ARG A 428 14.57 -27.04 -12.68
C ARG A 428 15.37 -26.75 -11.42
N LEU A 429 15.74 -25.50 -11.17
CA LEU A 429 16.44 -25.09 -9.96
C LEU A 429 15.57 -25.32 -8.72
N LEU A 430 14.30 -24.93 -8.75
CA LEU A 430 13.34 -25.16 -7.67
C LEU A 430 13.24 -26.66 -7.35
N ALA A 431 12.98 -27.50 -8.36
CA ALA A 431 12.85 -28.95 -8.18
C ALA A 431 14.15 -29.59 -7.66
N ALA A 432 15.32 -29.19 -8.16
CA ALA A 432 16.61 -29.69 -7.67
C ALA A 432 16.86 -29.27 -6.22
N THR A 433 16.54 -28.01 -5.88
CA THR A 433 16.76 -27.47 -4.52
C THR A 433 15.78 -28.07 -3.51
N GLN A 434 14.56 -28.44 -3.92
CA GLN A 434 13.59 -29.14 -3.08
C GLN A 434 14.00 -30.58 -2.75
N LYS A 435 14.70 -31.26 -3.67
CA LYS A 435 15.20 -32.63 -3.46
C LYS A 435 16.43 -32.68 -2.55
N ALA A 436 17.22 -31.62 -2.51
CA ALA A 436 18.44 -31.53 -1.70
C ALA A 436 18.13 -31.27 -0.21
N GLN A 437 18.85 -31.94 0.68
CA GLN A 437 18.77 -31.75 2.12
C GLN A 437 19.46 -30.44 2.56
N PRO A 438 19.07 -29.85 3.71
CA PRO A 438 19.77 -28.70 4.30
C PRO A 438 21.30 -28.87 4.35
N GLY A 439 22.05 -27.95 3.73
CA GLY A 439 23.51 -27.98 3.66
C GLY A 439 24.09 -28.85 2.54
N GLU A 440 23.29 -29.67 1.87
CA GLU A 440 23.73 -30.55 0.80
C GLU A 440 24.19 -29.76 -0.44
N LEU A 441 25.24 -30.26 -1.09
CA LEU A 441 25.74 -29.77 -2.37
C LEU A 441 25.03 -30.51 -3.50
N PHE A 442 24.48 -29.77 -4.46
CA PHE A 442 23.83 -30.34 -5.63
C PHE A 442 24.20 -29.55 -6.89
N THR A 443 24.05 -30.17 -8.05
CA THR A 443 24.36 -29.54 -9.34
C THR A 443 23.09 -29.38 -10.16
N CYS A 444 22.85 -28.17 -10.67
CA CYS A 444 21.74 -27.86 -11.58
C CYS A 444 22.33 -27.14 -12.79
N GLU A 445 22.06 -27.64 -14.00
CA GLU A 445 22.53 -27.03 -15.27
C GLU A 445 24.05 -26.76 -15.31
N LYS A 446 24.85 -27.70 -14.79
CA LYS A 446 26.33 -27.60 -14.67
C LYS A 446 26.82 -26.53 -13.69
N VAL A 447 25.92 -25.89 -12.94
CA VAL A 447 26.25 -24.97 -11.85
C VAL A 447 26.07 -25.69 -10.52
N SER A 448 27.08 -25.61 -9.66
CA SER A 448 27.03 -26.20 -8.32
C SER A 448 26.42 -25.23 -7.31
N TYR A 449 25.47 -25.75 -6.55
CA TYR A 449 24.71 -25.05 -5.52
C TYR A 449 24.84 -25.77 -4.19
N ARG A 450 24.60 -25.04 -3.11
CA ARG A 450 24.41 -25.55 -1.75
C ARG A 450 23.02 -25.22 -1.27
N ARG A 451 22.28 -26.18 -0.74
CA ARG A 451 20.99 -25.92 -0.08
C ARG A 451 21.24 -25.13 1.20
N MET A 452 20.68 -23.93 1.30
CA MET A 452 20.87 -23.09 2.47
C MET A 452 19.86 -23.43 3.57
N TRP A 453 20.35 -23.39 4.81
CA TRP A 453 19.52 -23.45 6.01
C TRP A 453 20.12 -22.57 7.10
N THR A 454 19.31 -21.67 7.61
CA THR A 454 19.68 -20.62 8.57
C THR A 454 18.60 -20.50 9.63
N LYS A 455 18.87 -19.68 10.66
CA LYS A 455 17.85 -19.34 11.68
C LYS A 455 16.57 -18.79 11.04
N TYR A 456 16.69 -17.96 10.02
CA TYR A 456 15.54 -17.43 9.28
C TYR A 456 14.67 -18.54 8.67
N ASP A 457 15.28 -19.59 8.10
CA ASP A 457 14.52 -20.71 7.52
C ASP A 457 13.88 -21.58 8.61
N SER A 458 14.56 -21.74 9.74
CA SER A 458 14.03 -22.47 10.89
C SER A 458 12.81 -21.75 11.48
N ASP A 459 12.89 -20.42 11.63
CA ASP A 459 11.79 -19.59 12.07
C ASP A 459 10.61 -19.63 11.07
N ARG A 460 10.90 -19.61 9.77
CA ARG A 460 9.90 -19.77 8.71
C ARG A 460 9.22 -21.14 8.74
N ALA A 461 9.98 -22.23 8.81
CA ALA A 461 9.42 -23.58 8.94
C ALA A 461 8.52 -23.72 10.16
N ARG A 462 8.91 -23.11 11.30
CA ARG A 462 8.10 -23.10 12.51
C ARG A 462 6.78 -22.36 12.35
N TRP A 463 6.76 -21.25 11.61
CA TRP A 463 5.55 -20.41 11.50
C TRP A 463 4.68 -20.80 10.31
N ASP A 464 5.28 -21.01 9.14
CA ASP A 464 4.59 -21.27 7.87
C ASP A 464 4.43 -22.77 7.59
N GLY A 465 4.99 -23.67 8.42
CA GLY A 465 5.02 -25.11 8.19
C GLY A 465 6.05 -25.54 7.14
N THR A 466 6.55 -24.59 6.34
CA THR A 466 7.56 -24.80 5.31
C THR A 466 8.65 -23.72 5.39
N ALA A 467 9.89 -24.11 5.05
CA ALA A 467 11.00 -23.18 4.91
C ALA A 467 11.15 -22.75 3.44
N PRO A 468 11.51 -21.48 3.17
CA PRO A 468 11.75 -21.03 1.82
C PRO A 468 12.86 -21.85 1.16
N VAL A 469 12.66 -22.20 -0.11
CA VAL A 469 13.59 -23.03 -0.86
C VAL A 469 14.75 -22.20 -1.36
N ARG A 470 15.84 -22.13 -0.59
CA ARG A 470 17.00 -21.28 -0.91
C ARG A 470 18.22 -22.09 -1.35
N ALA A 471 18.79 -21.70 -2.47
CA ALA A 471 20.03 -22.25 -3.01
C ALA A 471 21.11 -21.17 -3.00
N GLN A 472 22.30 -21.52 -2.52
CA GLN A 472 23.49 -20.69 -2.66
C GLN A 472 24.35 -21.20 -3.81
N ARG A 473 24.64 -20.37 -4.80
CA ARG A 473 25.58 -20.71 -5.86
C ARG A 473 27.00 -20.71 -5.30
N LEU A 474 27.79 -21.74 -5.60
CA LEU A 474 29.15 -21.87 -5.04
C LEU A 474 30.17 -20.92 -5.67
N SER A 475 29.96 -20.50 -6.92
CA SER A 475 30.93 -19.68 -7.66
C SER A 475 31.04 -18.24 -7.15
N ASP A 476 29.92 -17.65 -6.73
CA ASP A 476 29.81 -16.23 -6.34
C ASP A 476 29.13 -16.04 -4.98
N ALA A 477 28.80 -17.13 -4.28
CA ALA A 477 28.09 -17.15 -3.01
C ALA A 477 26.69 -16.48 -3.05
N THR A 478 26.13 -16.23 -4.23
CA THR A 478 24.80 -15.63 -4.37
C THR A 478 23.72 -16.57 -3.85
N VAL A 479 22.79 -16.03 -3.04
CA VAL A 479 21.69 -16.79 -2.46
C VAL A 479 20.41 -16.45 -3.21
N THR A 480 19.84 -17.46 -3.87
CA THR A 480 18.59 -17.36 -4.61
C THR A 480 17.50 -18.08 -3.83
N ASN A 481 16.39 -17.39 -3.58
CA ASN A 481 15.15 -18.07 -3.21
C ASN A 481 14.54 -18.66 -4.49
N ALA A 482 14.64 -19.96 -4.66
CA ALA A 482 14.23 -20.66 -5.86
C ALA A 482 12.70 -20.63 -6.08
N GLU A 483 11.90 -20.63 -5.02
CA GLU A 483 10.45 -20.44 -5.13
C GLU A 483 10.11 -19.06 -5.67
N PHE A 484 10.70 -18.02 -5.07
CA PHE A 484 10.47 -16.65 -5.51
C PHE A 484 11.00 -16.38 -6.92
N ALA A 485 12.13 -16.99 -7.29
CA ALA A 485 12.68 -16.90 -8.63
C ALA A 485 11.77 -17.57 -9.67
N GLU A 486 11.18 -18.73 -9.34
CA GLU A 486 10.22 -19.40 -10.22
C GLU A 486 8.92 -18.60 -10.34
N ASP A 487 8.37 -18.10 -9.24
CA ASP A 487 7.17 -17.26 -9.25
C ASP A 487 7.38 -15.98 -10.07
N THR A 488 8.53 -15.32 -9.91
CA THR A 488 8.89 -14.14 -10.71
C THR A 488 9.01 -14.48 -12.21
N ALA A 489 9.66 -15.60 -12.54
CA ALA A 489 9.79 -16.06 -13.91
C ALA A 489 8.43 -16.44 -14.50
N PHE A 490 7.55 -17.06 -13.71
CA PHE A 490 6.20 -17.44 -14.10
C PHE A 490 5.35 -16.21 -14.40
N TRP A 491 5.33 -15.20 -13.52
CA TRP A 491 4.56 -13.98 -13.78
C TRP A 491 5.10 -13.19 -14.97
N THR A 492 6.42 -13.14 -15.14
CA THR A 492 7.05 -12.53 -16.32
C THR A 492 6.62 -13.25 -17.61
N TRP A 493 6.68 -14.59 -17.58
CA TRP A 493 6.21 -15.45 -18.66
C TRP A 493 4.73 -15.23 -18.96
N ALA A 494 3.86 -15.27 -17.95
CA ALA A 494 2.43 -15.13 -18.11
C ALA A 494 2.06 -13.78 -18.72
N VAL A 495 2.59 -12.68 -18.19
CA VAL A 495 2.35 -11.32 -18.71
C VAL A 495 2.76 -11.21 -20.18
N ILE A 496 3.97 -11.66 -20.53
CA ILE A 496 4.49 -11.49 -21.89
C ILE A 496 3.76 -12.38 -22.89
N HIS A 497 3.43 -13.62 -22.52
CA HIS A 497 2.65 -14.52 -23.38
C HIS A 497 1.22 -14.04 -23.55
N THR A 498 0.56 -13.55 -22.49
CA THR A 498 -0.79 -12.97 -22.62
C THR A 498 -0.76 -11.78 -23.58
N LEU A 499 0.16 -10.83 -23.41
CA LEU A 499 0.28 -9.68 -24.31
C LEU A 499 0.54 -10.10 -25.77
N ARG A 500 1.42 -11.10 -25.98
CA ARG A 500 1.78 -11.61 -27.31
C ARG A 500 0.61 -12.32 -27.99
N LEU A 501 -0.04 -13.25 -27.31
CA LEU A 501 -1.04 -14.14 -27.91
C LEU A 501 -2.38 -13.45 -28.12
N THR A 502 -2.72 -12.50 -27.26
CA THR A 502 -4.04 -11.84 -27.29
C THR A 502 -4.00 -10.45 -27.92
N GLY A 503 -2.82 -9.81 -27.95
CA GLY A 503 -2.69 -8.43 -28.42
C GLY A 503 -3.37 -7.39 -27.53
N VAL A 504 -3.75 -7.75 -26.30
CA VAL A 504 -4.34 -6.82 -25.33
C VAL A 504 -3.35 -5.74 -24.93
N ARG A 505 -3.87 -4.56 -24.59
CA ARG A 505 -3.05 -3.48 -24.05
C ARG A 505 -2.64 -3.76 -22.61
N ILE A 506 -1.58 -3.12 -22.15
CA ILE A 506 -1.15 -3.26 -20.74
C ILE A 506 -2.23 -2.80 -19.77
N GLU A 507 -2.99 -1.77 -20.12
CA GLU A 507 -4.12 -1.30 -19.31
C GLU A 507 -5.22 -2.35 -19.24
N GLU A 508 -5.53 -3.02 -20.35
CA GLU A 508 -6.52 -4.09 -20.40
C GLU A 508 -6.08 -5.35 -19.63
N LEU A 509 -4.79 -5.68 -19.69
CA LEU A 509 -4.19 -6.76 -18.90
C LEU A 509 -4.37 -6.52 -17.39
N LEU A 510 -4.25 -5.27 -16.95
CA LEU A 510 -4.39 -4.89 -15.53
C LEU A 510 -5.84 -4.93 -15.03
N GLU A 511 -6.83 -4.98 -15.94
CA GLU A 511 -8.25 -5.12 -15.63
C GLU A 511 -8.72 -6.59 -15.69
N LEU A 512 -7.81 -7.54 -15.96
CA LEU A 512 -8.17 -8.96 -15.99
C LEU A 512 -8.55 -9.46 -14.59
N SER A 513 -9.67 -10.17 -14.53
CA SER A 513 -10.15 -10.88 -13.34
C SER A 513 -10.45 -12.34 -13.67
N HIS A 514 -10.80 -13.13 -12.66
CA HIS A 514 -11.24 -14.52 -12.86
C HIS A 514 -12.48 -14.64 -13.77
N LEU A 515 -13.26 -13.56 -13.93
CA LEU A 515 -14.43 -13.52 -14.83
C LEU A 515 -14.06 -13.20 -16.29
N SER A 516 -12.81 -12.81 -16.55
CA SER A 516 -12.33 -12.45 -17.87
C SER A 516 -12.01 -13.66 -18.74
N ILE A 517 -11.88 -14.85 -18.17
CA ILE A 517 -11.65 -16.08 -18.92
C ILE A 517 -12.97 -16.83 -19.01
N ARG A 518 -13.50 -17.00 -20.22
CA ARG A 518 -14.73 -17.75 -20.48
C ARG A 518 -14.44 -18.90 -21.40
N GLN A 519 -15.06 -20.06 -21.14
CA GLN A 519 -15.04 -21.16 -22.08
C GLN A 519 -16.08 -20.90 -23.17
N TYR A 520 -15.68 -21.01 -24.42
CA TYR A 520 -16.55 -20.97 -25.58
C TYR A 520 -16.43 -22.27 -26.35
N GLN A 521 -17.54 -23.00 -26.42
CA GLN A 521 -17.64 -24.20 -27.24
C GLN A 521 -18.09 -23.78 -28.63
N ARG A 522 -17.24 -24.04 -29.62
CA ARG A 522 -17.57 -23.87 -31.03
C ARG A 522 -18.62 -24.92 -31.47
N PRO A 523 -19.35 -24.69 -32.58
CA PRO A 523 -20.29 -25.67 -33.14
C PRO A 523 -19.69 -27.03 -33.55
N ASN A 524 -18.35 -27.15 -33.58
CA ASN A 524 -17.61 -28.38 -33.85
C ASN A 524 -17.16 -29.11 -32.56
N ASP A 525 -17.74 -28.78 -31.40
CA ASP A 525 -17.40 -29.30 -30.06
C ASP A 525 -16.01 -28.93 -29.52
N GLU A 526 -15.31 -28.01 -30.17
CA GLU A 526 -14.02 -27.53 -29.70
C GLU A 526 -14.19 -26.42 -28.64
N VAL A 527 -13.51 -26.56 -27.50
CA VAL A 527 -13.54 -25.57 -26.41
C VAL A 527 -12.34 -24.63 -26.54
N ILE A 528 -12.60 -23.34 -26.74
CA ILE A 528 -11.59 -22.27 -26.73
C ILE A 528 -11.77 -21.41 -25.48
N GLY A 529 -10.67 -20.93 -24.91
CA GLY A 529 -10.70 -19.85 -23.92
C GLY A 529 -10.91 -18.49 -24.60
N LEU A 530 -12.06 -17.86 -24.36
CA LEU A 530 -12.29 -16.45 -24.68
C LEU A 530 -11.76 -15.56 -23.56
N LEU A 531 -10.91 -14.60 -23.92
CA LEU A 531 -10.54 -13.51 -23.05
C LEU A 531 -11.52 -12.35 -23.24
N VAL A 532 -12.45 -12.20 -22.30
CA VAL A 532 -13.44 -11.12 -22.27
C VAL A 532 -13.00 -10.06 -21.27
N ILE A 533 -12.60 -8.90 -21.78
CA ILE A 533 -12.31 -7.74 -20.96
C ILE A 533 -13.60 -6.93 -20.84
N ALA A 534 -14.40 -7.23 -19.81
CA ALA A 534 -15.50 -6.37 -19.45
C ALA A 534 -14.90 -5.09 -18.86
N ARG A 535 -15.12 -3.94 -19.51
CA ARG A 535 -15.07 -2.67 -18.76
C ARG A 535 -16.10 -2.83 -17.66
N ASP A 536 -15.74 -2.55 -16.42
CA ASP A 536 -16.66 -2.55 -15.28
C ASP A 536 -17.66 -1.38 -15.43
N CYS A 537 -18.47 -1.39 -16.48
CA CYS A 537 -19.70 -0.62 -16.59
C CYS A 537 -20.79 -1.40 -15.86
N LYS A 538 -20.70 -1.49 -14.54
CA LYS A 538 -21.88 -1.81 -13.71
C LYS A 538 -22.73 -0.55 -13.55
N SER A 539 -23.29 -0.08 -14.67
CA SER A 539 -24.58 0.61 -14.71
C SER A 539 -25.00 0.76 -16.17
N PHE A 540 -26.22 0.31 -16.45
CA PHE A 540 -26.96 0.34 -17.72
C PHE A 540 -26.60 -0.74 -18.75
N GLY A 541 -27.56 -1.65 -18.93
CA GLY A 541 -27.47 -2.80 -19.81
C GLY A 541 -27.30 -2.40 -21.27
N VAL A 542 -26.15 -2.76 -21.83
CA VAL A 542 -25.95 -2.94 -23.26
C VAL A 542 -25.07 -4.18 -23.43
N THR A 543 -25.53 -5.12 -24.25
CA THR A 543 -24.85 -6.37 -24.61
C THR A 543 -23.48 -6.08 -25.25
N PRO A 544 -22.39 -6.72 -24.79
CA PRO A 544 -21.08 -6.56 -25.41
C PRO A 544 -20.91 -7.56 -26.56
N ASP A 545 -21.06 -7.09 -27.79
CA ASP A 545 -20.79 -7.85 -29.01
C ASP A 545 -19.49 -7.36 -29.66
N GLN A 546 -18.33 -7.73 -29.09
CA GLN A 546 -17.02 -7.72 -29.77
C GLN A 546 -16.08 -8.75 -29.10
N GLY A 547 -16.29 -10.03 -29.38
CA GLY A 547 -15.28 -11.07 -29.14
C GLY A 547 -14.21 -11.02 -30.23
N ARG A 548 -12.94 -10.85 -29.86
CA ARG A 548 -11.80 -11.06 -30.79
C ARG A 548 -11.36 -12.51 -30.68
N TYR A 549 -11.34 -13.20 -31.82
CA TYR A 549 -10.86 -14.58 -31.93
C TYR A 549 -9.34 -14.63 -31.83
N ILE A 550 -8.84 -15.61 -31.08
CA ILE A 550 -7.43 -16.00 -31.06
C ILE A 550 -7.34 -17.25 -31.95
N ASP A 551 -6.67 -17.14 -33.09
CA ASP A 551 -6.25 -18.30 -33.89
C ASP A 551 -4.82 -18.66 -33.49
N ASP A 552 -4.62 -19.92 -33.11
CA ASP A 552 -3.30 -20.50 -32.89
C ASP A 552 -2.60 -20.73 -34.25
N GLN A 553 -1.46 -20.05 -34.46
CA GLN A 553 -0.38 -20.49 -35.35
C GLN A 553 0.97 -20.39 -34.64
#